data_AF-A0AAE0B565-F1
#
_entry.id   AF-A0AAE0B565-F1
#
_cell.length_a   1.000
_cell.length_b   1.000
_cell.length_c   1.000
_cell.angle_alpha   90.00
_cell.angle_beta   90.00
_cell.angle_gamma   90.00
#
_symmetry.space_group_name_H-M   'P 1'
#
loop_
_entity.id
_entity.type
_entity.pdbx_description
1 polymer ?
#
loop_
_entity_poly.entity_id
_entity_poly.type
_entity_poly.pdbx_seq_one_letter_code
_entity_poly.pdbx_strand_id
1 'polypeptide(L)'
;MINLACWNTRGLNSTPKQSEVRKLLLDHNISLVCLIETRVRINKKTLVANSVFKDWDMIDNYNSHSLGRIWVGWDPRILNITKIRETDQIIHCNACILDTNDKFRISFVYGSNATD
;
A
#
# COMPACT_ATOMS: atom_id res chain seq x y z
N MET A 1 12.17 14.10 5.72
CA MET A 1 12.14 13.75 4.27
C MET A 1 11.25 12.54 4.10
N ILE A 2 10.37 12.54 3.11
CA ILE A 2 9.45 11.42 2.84
C ILE A 2 10.09 10.52 1.80
N ASN A 3 10.17 9.23 2.10
CA ASN A 3 10.63 8.23 1.15
C ASN A 3 9.44 7.39 0.71
N LEU A 4 9.27 7.28 -0.61
CA LEU A 4 8.17 6.55 -1.22
C LEU A 4 8.70 5.36 -2.02
N ALA A 5 8.03 4.21 -1.90
CA ALA A 5 8.28 3.06 -2.74
C ALA A 5 6.99 2.55 -3.39
N CYS A 6 7.10 2.01 -4.60
CA CYS A 6 6.03 1.30 -5.27
C CYS A 6 6.58 -0.01 -5.82
N TRP A 7 5.96 -1.14 -5.46
CA TRP A 7 6.46 -2.45 -5.83
C TRP A 7 5.34 -3.38 -6.27
N ASN A 8 5.43 -3.87 -7.51
CA ASN A 8 4.67 -5.04 -7.94
C ASN A 8 5.27 -6.31 -7.29
N THR A 9 4.60 -6.79 -6.25
CA THR A 9 5.03 -7.94 -5.45
C THR A 9 4.78 -9.29 -6.13
N ARG A 10 3.87 -9.32 -7.12
CA ARG A 10 3.37 -10.55 -7.78
C ARG A 10 2.91 -11.64 -6.79
N GLY A 11 2.38 -11.23 -5.65
CA GLY A 11 1.89 -12.08 -4.58
C GLY A 11 2.54 -11.73 -3.23
N LEU A 12 1.76 -11.77 -2.15
CA LEU A 12 2.21 -11.43 -0.79
C LEU A 12 1.82 -12.49 0.26
N ASN A 13 1.36 -13.67 -0.19
CA ASN A 13 0.89 -14.72 0.72
C ASN A 13 2.04 -15.44 1.46
N SER A 14 3.26 -15.44 0.93
CA SER A 14 4.38 -16.18 1.51
C SER A 14 5.16 -15.35 2.54
N THR A 15 5.53 -15.97 3.66
CA THR A 15 6.33 -15.33 4.72
C THR A 15 7.67 -14.77 4.21
N PRO A 16 8.41 -15.43 3.30
CA PRO A 16 9.63 -14.85 2.74
C PRO A 16 9.37 -13.53 2.02
N LYS A 17 8.31 -13.45 1.20
CA LYS A 17 7.96 -12.21 0.48
C LYS A 17 7.53 -11.09 1.42
N GLN A 18 6.76 -11.42 2.46
CA GLN A 18 6.42 -10.47 3.53
C GLN A 18 7.69 -9.95 4.23
N SER A 19 8.70 -10.80 4.44
CA SER A 19 9.98 -10.40 5.00
C SER A 19 10.79 -9.49 4.09
N GLU A 20 10.77 -9.73 2.77
CA GLU A 20 11.41 -8.84 1.80
C GLU A 20 10.76 -7.45 1.80
N VAL A 21 9.43 -7.38 1.87
CA VAL A 21 8.73 -6.08 1.99
C VAL A 21 9.13 -5.38 3.28
N ARG A 22 9.13 -6.06 4.43
CA ARG A 22 9.58 -5.45 5.70
C ARG A 22 11.02 -4.94 5.60
N LYS A 23 11.91 -5.71 4.98
CA LYS A 23 13.30 -5.32 4.76
C LYS A 23 13.41 -4.08 3.88
N LEU A 24 12.64 -3.99 2.79
CA LEU A 24 12.56 -2.79 1.94
C LEU A 24 12.16 -1.55 2.76
N LEU A 25 11.14 -1.67 3.62
CA LEU A 25 10.67 -0.55 4.43
C LEU A 25 11.76 -0.04 5.38
N LEU A 26 12.48 -0.95 6.02
CA LEU A 26 13.53 -0.63 6.99
C LEU A 26 14.80 -0.12 6.30
N ASP A 27 15.35 -0.86 5.34
CA ASP A 27 16.64 -0.58 4.72
C ASP A 27 16.65 0.77 3.98
N HIS A 28 15.50 1.20 3.47
CA HIS A 28 15.35 2.46 2.73
C HIS A 28 14.60 3.55 3.50
N ASN A 29 14.30 3.34 4.80
CA ASN A 29 13.53 4.28 5.62
C ASN A 29 12.27 4.77 4.90
N ILE A 30 11.51 3.84 4.31
CA ILE A 30 10.27 4.17 3.59
C ILE A 30 9.25 4.68 4.58
N SER A 31 8.51 5.73 4.21
CA SER A 31 7.40 6.29 5.00
C SER A 31 6.04 6.08 4.34
N LEU A 32 6.02 5.77 3.04
CA LEU A 32 4.82 5.48 2.25
C LEU A 32 5.16 4.42 1.19
N VAL A 33 4.42 3.32 1.18
CA VAL A 33 4.62 2.23 0.21
C VAL A 33 3.33 1.89 -0.50
N CYS A 34 3.44 1.57 -1.78
CA CYS A 34 2.39 0.92 -2.56
C CYS A 34 2.85 -0.49 -2.96
N LEU A 35 2.03 -1.49 -2.66
CA LEU A 35 2.23 -2.87 -3.07
C LEU A 35 1.15 -3.23 -4.09
N ILE A 36 1.60 -3.64 -5.27
CA ILE A 36 0.74 -3.99 -6.40
C ILE A 36 0.77 -5.50 -6.62
N GLU A 37 -0.34 -6.05 -7.10
CA GLU A 37 -0.57 -7.49 -7.30
C GLU A 37 -0.31 -8.30 -6.03
N THR A 38 -0.85 -7.86 -4.89
CA THR A 38 -0.66 -8.59 -3.61
C THR A 38 -1.24 -10.01 -3.67
N ARG A 39 -2.30 -10.23 -4.46
CA ARG A 39 -3.01 -11.52 -4.64
C ARG A 39 -3.43 -12.15 -3.30
N VAL A 40 -3.69 -11.33 -2.28
CA VAL A 40 -4.13 -11.79 -0.96
C VAL A 40 -5.66 -11.82 -0.96
N ARG A 41 -6.26 -12.95 -0.56
CA ARG A 41 -7.73 -13.02 -0.40
C ARG A 41 -8.16 -12.21 0.82
N ILE A 42 -9.34 -11.61 0.77
CA ILE A 42 -9.86 -10.74 1.85
C ILE A 42 -9.83 -11.42 3.24
N ASN A 43 -10.11 -12.72 3.33
CA ASN A 43 -10.08 -13.48 4.57
C ASN A 43 -8.66 -13.64 5.17
N LYS A 44 -7.61 -13.46 4.37
CA LYS A 44 -6.20 -13.46 4.81
C LYS A 44 -5.63 -12.05 4.98
N LYS A 45 -6.37 -11.01 4.58
CA LYS A 45 -5.93 -9.61 4.60
C LYS A 45 -5.33 -9.25 5.95
N THR A 46 -6.10 -9.40 7.03
CA THR A 46 -5.68 -8.98 8.37
C THR A 46 -4.40 -9.67 8.83
N LEU A 47 -4.28 -10.98 8.58
CA LEU A 47 -3.08 -11.75 8.95
C LEU A 47 -1.83 -11.23 8.20
N VAL A 48 -1.95 -11.06 6.89
CA VAL A 48 -0.82 -10.62 6.05
C VAL A 48 -0.48 -9.16 6.31
N ALA A 49 -1.48 -8.30 6.44
CA ALA A 49 -1.30 -6.88 6.76
C ALA A 49 -0.61 -6.72 8.11
N ASN A 50 -1.04 -7.40 9.17
CA ASN A 50 -0.39 -7.32 10.48
C ASN A 50 1.05 -7.86 10.47
N SER A 51 1.38 -8.78 9.56
CA SER A 51 2.75 -9.27 9.40
C SER A 51 3.67 -8.26 8.71
N VAL A 52 3.15 -7.47 7.77
CA VAL A 52 3.93 -6.52 6.95
C VAL A 52 3.91 -5.10 7.55
N PHE A 53 2.77 -4.68 8.08
CA PHE A 53 2.41 -3.30 8.46
C PHE A 53 2.03 -3.19 9.94
N LYS A 54 2.73 -3.89 10.84
CA LYS A 54 2.36 -3.97 12.26
C LYS A 54 2.09 -2.61 12.92
N ASP A 55 2.98 -1.64 12.71
CA ASP A 55 2.92 -0.30 13.29
C ASP A 55 2.62 0.77 12.22
N TRP A 56 2.03 0.35 11.12
CA TRP A 56 1.72 1.17 9.94
C TRP A 56 0.22 1.18 9.70
N ASP A 57 -0.29 2.31 9.22
CA ASP A 57 -1.66 2.37 8.72
C ASP A 57 -1.69 1.89 7.27
N MET A 58 -2.85 1.40 6.82
CA MET A 58 -3.02 0.87 5.47
C MET A 58 -4.43 1.11 4.90
N ILE A 59 -4.47 1.36 3.60
CA ILE A 59 -5.67 1.26 2.76
C ILE A 59 -5.44 0.26 1.63
N ASP A 60 -6.54 -0.17 1.02
CA ASP A 60 -6.55 -1.12 -0.08
C ASP A 60 -7.74 -0.83 -1.00
N ASN A 61 -7.90 -1.66 -2.05
CA ASN A 61 -9.02 -1.62 -2.99
C ASN A 61 -9.92 -2.87 -2.97
N TYR A 62 -10.10 -3.54 -1.82
CA TYR A 62 -10.90 -4.78 -1.78
C TYR A 62 -12.37 -4.59 -2.20
N ASN A 63 -12.95 -3.40 -2.02
CA ASN A 63 -14.31 -3.11 -2.50
C ASN A 63 -14.40 -3.09 -4.03
N SER A 64 -13.28 -2.91 -4.74
CA SER A 64 -13.22 -2.91 -6.20
C SER A 64 -12.61 -4.19 -6.76
N HIS A 65 -11.89 -4.98 -5.96
CA HIS A 65 -11.29 -6.24 -6.41
C HIS A 65 -11.08 -7.24 -5.27
N SER A 66 -11.59 -8.47 -5.40
CA SER A 66 -11.61 -9.51 -4.35
C SER A 66 -10.23 -9.97 -3.84
N LEU A 67 -9.16 -9.73 -4.62
CA LEU A 67 -7.78 -10.04 -4.26
C LEU A 67 -6.96 -8.83 -3.76
N GLY A 68 -7.60 -7.68 -3.50
CA GLY A 68 -6.94 -6.50 -2.91
C GLY A 68 -5.70 -6.10 -3.67
N ARG A 69 -5.87 -5.85 -4.98
CA ARG A 69 -4.79 -5.73 -5.97
C ARG A 69 -3.77 -4.67 -5.60
N ILE A 70 -4.22 -3.58 -4.96
CA ILE A 70 -3.38 -2.46 -4.54
C ILE A 70 -3.53 -2.32 -3.03
N TRP A 71 -2.41 -2.38 -2.31
CA TRP A 71 -2.30 -2.02 -0.89
C TRP A 71 -1.40 -0.79 -0.78
N VAL A 72 -1.79 0.17 0.05
CA VAL A 72 -1.00 1.36 0.33
C VAL A 72 -0.83 1.44 1.84
N GLY A 73 0.42 1.38 2.31
CA GLY A 73 0.77 1.47 3.72
C GLY A 73 1.62 2.70 3.99
N TRP A 74 1.48 3.32 5.16
CA TRP A 74 2.32 4.45 5.58
C TRP A 74 2.62 4.42 7.08
N ASP A 75 3.71 5.09 7.46
CA ASP A 75 4.02 5.36 8.86
C ASP A 75 3.09 6.49 9.36
N PRO A 76 2.14 6.20 10.28
CA PRO A 76 1.15 7.18 10.73
C PRO A 76 1.77 8.30 11.59
N ARG A 77 3.04 8.18 11.96
CA ARG A 77 3.80 9.22 12.68
C ARG A 77 4.35 10.29 11.73
N ILE A 78 4.44 9.98 10.43
CA ILE A 78 5.03 10.86 9.41
C ILE A 78 3.95 11.42 8.48
N LEU A 79 2.97 10.57 8.13
CA LEU A 79 1.96 10.86 7.12
C LEU A 79 0.56 10.57 7.64
N ASN A 80 -0.39 11.39 7.20
CA ASN A 80 -1.81 11.03 7.22
C ASN A 80 -2.29 10.89 5.77
N ILE A 81 -2.82 9.71 5.42
CA ILE A 81 -3.34 9.41 4.10
C ILE A 81 -4.85 9.20 4.19
N THR A 82 -5.60 9.92 3.36
CA THR A 82 -7.05 9.77 3.24
C THR A 82 -7.42 9.33 1.83
N LYS A 83 -8.03 8.15 1.71
CA LYS A 83 -8.52 7.62 0.43
C LYS A 83 -9.69 8.46 -0.08
N ILE A 84 -9.56 8.98 -1.30
CA ILE A 84 -10.59 9.77 -2.00
C ILE A 84 -11.42 8.86 -2.91
N ARG A 85 -10.74 7.99 -3.67
CA ARG A 85 -11.37 7.11 -4.66
C ARG A 85 -10.59 5.82 -4.79
N GLU A 86 -11.32 4.74 -5.05
CA GLU A 86 -10.75 3.46 -5.46
C GLU A 86 -11.46 2.94 -6.72
N THR A 87 -10.69 2.22 -7.53
CA THR A 87 -11.16 1.31 -8.59
C THR A 87 -10.34 0.03 -8.50
N ASP A 88 -10.57 -0.92 -9.40
CA ASP A 88 -9.77 -2.13 -9.49
C ASP A 88 -8.32 -1.85 -9.95
N GLN A 89 -8.07 -0.68 -10.55
CA GLN A 89 -6.78 -0.23 -11.09
C GLN A 89 -6.17 0.97 -10.36
N ILE A 90 -6.91 1.72 -9.54
CA ILE A 90 -6.42 2.97 -8.94
C ILE A 90 -6.81 3.08 -7.47
N ILE A 91 -5.90 3.56 -6.63
CA ILE A 91 -6.22 4.20 -5.34
C ILE A 91 -5.75 5.65 -5.42
N HIS A 92 -6.67 6.60 -5.27
CA HIS A 92 -6.39 8.04 -5.23
C HIS A 92 -6.57 8.59 -3.82
N CYS A 93 -5.62 9.40 -3.35
CA CYS A 93 -5.56 9.86 -1.97
C CYS A 93 -5.19 11.34 -1.86
N ASN A 94 -5.62 11.95 -0.75
CA ASN A 94 -4.95 13.11 -0.17
C ASN A 94 -3.89 12.59 0.80
N ALA A 95 -2.72 13.21 0.78
CA ALA A 95 -1.62 12.96 1.70
C ALA A 95 -1.27 14.25 2.44
N CYS A 96 -1.01 14.15 3.74
CA CYS A 96 -0.61 15.25 4.60
C CYS A 96 0.68 14.85 5.33
N ILE A 97 1.73 15.64 5.16
CA ILE A 97 2.97 15.51 5.95
C ILE A 97 2.67 16.11 7.32
N LEU A 98 2.81 15.33 8.38
CA LEU A 98 2.37 15.78 9.71
C LEU A 98 3.24 16.91 10.28
N ASP A 99 4.55 16.84 10.05
CA ASP A 99 5.51 17.81 10.59
C ASP A 99 5.37 19.21 9.96
N THR A 100 5.17 19.28 8.64
CA THR A 100 5.08 20.55 7.90
C THR A 100 3.65 20.98 7.59
N ASN A 101 2.66 20.10 7.78
CA ASN A 101 1.27 20.26 7.32
C ASN A 101 1.14 20.47 5.80
N ASP A 102 2.17 20.12 5.02
CA ASP A 102 2.12 20.14 3.56
C ASP A 102 1.16 19.06 3.04
N LYS A 103 0.36 19.42 2.04
CA LYS A 103 -0.66 18.56 1.47
C LYS A 103 -0.45 18.36 -0.02
N PHE A 104 -0.59 17.12 -0.45
CA PHE A 104 -0.53 16.76 -1.87
C PHE A 104 -1.53 15.65 -2.19
N ARG A 105 -1.78 15.48 -3.49
CA ARG A 105 -2.57 14.35 -4.00
C ARG A 105 -1.64 13.32 -4.60
N ILE A 106 -1.98 12.05 -4.40
CA ILE A 106 -1.23 10.93 -4.96
C ILE A 106 -2.17 9.87 -5.50
N SER A 107 -1.77 9.25 -6.60
CA SER A 107 -2.48 8.12 -7.22
C SER A 107 -1.54 6.94 -7.34
N PHE A 108 -2.01 5.78 -6.89
CA PHE A 108 -1.34 4.50 -7.06
C PHE A 108 -2.09 3.72 -8.14
N VAL A 109 -1.40 3.39 -9.22
CA VAL A 109 -2.02 2.86 -10.44
C VAL A 109 -1.43 1.50 -10.78
N TYR A 110 -2.32 0.54 -11.03
CA TYR A 110 -2.02 -0.72 -11.69
C TYR A 110 -2.61 -0.69 -13.10
N GLY A 111 -1.75 -0.74 -14.12
CA GLY A 111 -2.19 -0.90 -15.50
C GLY A 111 -2.56 -2.36 -15.76
N SER A 112 -3.84 -2.65 -16.00
CA SER A 112 -4.27 -3.99 -16.39
C SER A 112 -3.93 -4.26 -17.85
N ASN A 113 -3.42 -5.46 -18.12
CA ASN A 113 -3.26 -5.96 -19.49
C ASN A 113 -4.50 -6.71 -19.99
N ALA A 114 -5.54 -6.84 -19.16
CA ALA A 114 -6.82 -7.38 -19.61
C ALA A 114 -7.48 -6.34 -20.52
N THR A 115 -7.69 -6.71 -21.78
CA THR A 115 -8.68 -6.07 -22.63
C THR A 115 -10.06 -6.49 -22.10
N ASP A 116 -10.90 -5.53 -21.74
CA ASP A 116 -12.30 -5.79 -21.40
C ASP A 116 -13.01 -6.61 -22.49
#